data_AF-A0A420HU62-F1
#
_entry.id   AF-A0A420HU62-F1
#
_cell.length_a   1.000
_cell.length_b   1.000
_cell.length_c   1.000
_cell.angle_alpha   90.00
_cell.angle_beta   90.00
_cell.angle_gamma   90.00
#
_symmetry.space_group_name_H-M   'P 1'
#
loop_
_entity.id
_entity.type
_entity.pdbx_description
1 polymer ?
#
loop_
_entity_poly.entity_id
_entity_poly.type
_entity_poly.pdbx_seq_one_letter_code
_entity_poly.pdbx_strand_id
1 'polypeptide(L)'
;MSPSRTFPTYLPDEIAGHKTSESCFVLMGSKVYDITDFLDSHPGGRDLILRYAGKDITYILKDQDVHTHSDAAYEVLEDSLVGFFQPQKKFSSMTENLDTQQTSLLPPDGELLLNKQQKNNKEPRFPSTGMSSAEDLHRDTNIEDDFKTHKFLNLNEPLLLQVWNGGFSKDFYLEQIHRPRHFKGGASAPLFGNFLEPLSKTVWWVVPVVWLPLVMYGLYIARPGLSSTAVEVSYWAFGLFLWTLVEYFLHRFLFHLDRFLPDNRVALTLHFLLHGIHHYLPMDKLRLVMPPALFLILATPFWKIAHMVFYWNWSIATSVFCGGIFGYVCYDLTHYFLHHRTLPSYWRELKKYHLQHHFMDYENGFGVTSRFWDVVFGTQLLSDPPKIQ
;
A
#
# COMPACT_ATOMS: atom_id res chain seq x y z
N MET A 1 5.73 -1.18 -22.39
CA MET A 1 5.41 0.23 -22.07
C MET A 1 3.91 0.39 -22.19
N SER A 2 3.22 0.56 -21.07
CA SER A 2 1.79 0.95 -21.11
C SER A 2 1.74 2.47 -21.37
N PRO A 3 0.86 2.96 -22.24
CA PRO A 3 0.81 4.38 -22.58
C PRO A 3 0.38 5.21 -21.37
N SER A 4 1.08 6.31 -21.13
CA SER A 4 0.71 7.35 -20.18
C SER A 4 -0.72 7.82 -20.48
N ARG A 5 -1.65 7.73 -19.52
CA ARG A 5 -3.01 8.24 -19.69
C ARG A 5 -2.94 9.77 -19.80
N THR A 6 -3.20 10.31 -20.99
CA THR A 6 -3.42 11.74 -21.21
C THR A 6 -4.90 12.04 -20.96
N PHE A 7 -5.19 12.87 -19.96
CA PHE A 7 -6.56 13.30 -19.68
C PHE A 7 -7.05 14.31 -20.73
N PRO A 8 -8.29 14.18 -21.24
CA PRO A 8 -8.89 15.15 -22.16
C PRO A 8 -9.14 16.51 -21.49
N THR A 9 -9.26 17.54 -22.33
CA THR A 9 -9.68 18.90 -21.93
C THR A 9 -11.12 19.11 -22.38
N TYR A 10 -11.99 19.55 -21.46
CA TYR A 10 -13.41 19.80 -21.71
C TYR A 10 -13.70 21.29 -21.84
N LEU A 11 -14.57 21.63 -22.80
CA LEU A 11 -15.12 22.97 -22.99
C LEU A 11 -16.42 23.18 -22.19
N PRO A 12 -16.83 24.44 -21.92
CA PRO A 12 -18.06 24.74 -21.18
C PRO A 12 -19.31 24.08 -21.74
N ASP A 13 -19.44 24.05 -23.07
CA ASP A 13 -20.62 23.50 -23.76
C ASP A 13 -20.70 21.98 -23.65
N GLU A 14 -19.56 21.29 -23.54
CA GLU A 14 -19.49 19.84 -23.38
C GLU A 14 -19.93 19.44 -21.97
N ILE A 15 -19.41 20.12 -20.94
CA ILE A 15 -19.82 19.89 -19.54
C ILE A 15 -21.30 20.21 -19.33
N ALA A 16 -21.82 21.22 -20.03
CA ALA A 16 -23.23 21.59 -19.95
C ALA A 16 -24.18 20.49 -20.43
N GLY A 17 -23.70 19.52 -21.22
CA GLY A 17 -24.45 18.35 -21.69
C GLY A 17 -24.54 17.21 -20.67
N HIS A 18 -23.67 17.17 -19.66
CA HIS A 18 -23.60 16.10 -18.67
C HIS A 18 -24.38 16.44 -17.38
N LYS A 19 -25.71 16.59 -17.51
CA LYS A 19 -26.62 17.05 -16.44
C LYS A 19 -27.69 16.04 -16.02
N THR A 20 -27.55 14.78 -16.38
CA THR A 20 -28.58 13.77 -16.17
C THR A 20 -28.12 12.67 -15.23
N SER A 21 -29.05 11.83 -14.78
CA SER A 21 -28.77 10.64 -13.97
C SER A 21 -27.89 9.60 -14.64
N GLU A 22 -27.82 9.61 -15.97
CA GLU A 22 -27.04 8.67 -16.78
C GLU A 22 -25.69 9.27 -17.21
N SER A 23 -25.47 10.55 -16.90
CA SER A 23 -24.29 11.31 -17.29
C SER A 23 -24.22 12.60 -16.48
N CYS A 24 -23.53 12.55 -15.33
CA CYS A 24 -23.47 13.62 -14.34
C CYS A 24 -22.02 14.06 -14.08
N PHE A 25 -21.63 15.21 -14.65
CA PHE A 25 -20.28 15.75 -14.45
C PHE A 25 -20.30 16.94 -13.49
N VAL A 26 -19.22 17.16 -12.75
CA VAL A 26 -19.04 18.32 -11.86
C VAL A 26 -17.64 18.90 -11.99
N LEU A 27 -17.50 20.17 -11.60
CA LEU A 27 -16.25 20.92 -11.67
C LEU A 27 -15.71 21.23 -10.27
N MET A 28 -14.39 21.16 -10.10
CA MET A 28 -13.72 21.73 -8.93
C MET A 28 -12.48 22.47 -9.41
N GLY A 29 -12.57 23.80 -9.55
CA GLY A 29 -11.52 24.62 -10.14
C GLY A 29 -11.25 24.26 -11.60
N SER A 30 -10.07 23.73 -11.91
CA SER A 30 -9.67 23.33 -13.27
C SER A 30 -9.90 21.86 -13.60
N LYS A 31 -10.49 21.07 -12.68
CA LYS A 31 -10.71 19.62 -12.84
C LYS A 31 -12.17 19.29 -13.14
N VAL A 32 -12.39 18.27 -13.96
CA VAL A 32 -13.70 17.75 -14.37
C VAL A 32 -13.85 16.31 -13.88
N TYR A 33 -14.95 16.03 -13.20
CA TYR A 33 -15.21 14.73 -12.58
C TYR A 33 -16.50 14.12 -13.12
N ASP A 34 -16.47 12.83 -13.46
CA ASP A 34 -17.64 12.06 -13.81
C ASP A 34 -18.11 11.26 -12.59
N ILE A 35 -19.18 11.73 -11.96
CA ILE A 35 -19.71 11.15 -10.73
C ILE A 35 -20.98 10.32 -10.98
N THR A 36 -21.21 9.91 -12.24
CA THR A 36 -22.41 9.14 -12.64
C THR A 36 -22.56 7.86 -11.82
N ASP A 37 -21.48 7.08 -11.71
CA ASP A 37 -21.47 5.81 -10.96
C ASP A 37 -21.58 6.02 -9.43
N PHE A 38 -21.28 7.23 -8.94
CA PHE A 38 -21.33 7.56 -7.52
C PHE A 38 -22.71 8.05 -7.06
N LEU A 39 -23.61 8.42 -7.97
CA LEU A 39 -24.92 8.99 -7.66
C LEU A 39 -25.70 8.18 -6.61
N ASP A 40 -25.78 6.87 -6.80
CA ASP A 40 -26.55 5.97 -5.92
C ASP A 40 -25.79 5.58 -4.64
N SER A 41 -24.49 5.84 -4.59
CA SER A 41 -23.63 5.59 -3.42
C SER A 41 -23.45 6.83 -2.54
N HIS A 42 -24.00 7.99 -2.94
CA HIS A 42 -23.86 9.23 -2.20
C HIS A 42 -24.67 9.20 -0.89
N PRO A 43 -24.03 9.39 0.29
CA PRO A 43 -24.71 9.32 1.59
C PRO A 43 -25.85 10.34 1.77
N GLY A 44 -25.77 11.49 1.09
CA GLY A 44 -26.84 12.51 1.09
C GLY A 44 -27.96 12.26 0.06
N GLY A 45 -27.89 11.16 -0.69
CA GLY A 45 -28.82 10.83 -1.76
C GLY A 45 -28.48 11.47 -3.10
N ARG A 46 -28.90 10.80 -4.19
CA ARG A 46 -28.59 11.20 -5.58
C ARG A 46 -29.17 12.56 -5.99
N ASP A 47 -30.32 12.94 -5.42
CA ASP A 47 -31.04 14.16 -5.77
C ASP A 47 -30.27 15.43 -5.41
N LEU A 48 -29.42 15.36 -4.37
CA LEU A 48 -28.56 16.48 -3.99
C LEU A 48 -27.46 16.70 -5.03
N ILE A 49 -26.84 15.62 -5.51
CA ILE A 49 -25.80 15.70 -6.53
C ILE A 49 -26.37 16.25 -7.84
N LEU A 50 -27.53 15.76 -8.28
CA LEU A 50 -28.13 16.15 -9.56
C LEU A 50 -28.43 17.66 -9.65
N ARG A 51 -28.65 18.36 -8.52
CA ARG A 51 -28.81 19.82 -8.49
C ARG A 51 -27.55 20.59 -8.90
N TYR A 52 -26.38 19.95 -8.76
CA TYR A 52 -25.07 20.49 -9.07
C TYR A 52 -24.44 19.89 -10.33
N ALA A 53 -25.17 19.03 -11.05
CA ALA A 53 -24.69 18.48 -12.31
C ALA A 53 -24.39 19.61 -13.32
N GLY A 54 -23.21 19.54 -13.92
CA GLY A 54 -22.64 20.54 -14.82
C GLY A 54 -22.19 21.85 -14.16
N LYS A 55 -22.04 21.89 -12.82
CA LYS A 55 -21.65 23.10 -12.07
C LYS A 55 -20.34 22.91 -11.30
N ASP A 56 -19.77 24.04 -10.86
CA ASP A 56 -18.63 24.07 -9.95
C ASP A 56 -19.09 23.86 -8.50
N ILE A 57 -18.53 22.83 -7.86
CA ILE A 57 -18.85 22.37 -6.51
C ILE A 57 -17.78 22.75 -5.48
N THR A 58 -16.77 23.54 -5.86
CA THR A 58 -15.67 23.97 -4.96
C THR A 58 -16.19 24.64 -3.68
N TYR A 59 -17.23 25.46 -3.83
CA TYR A 59 -17.82 26.18 -2.70
C TYR A 59 -18.74 25.29 -1.86
N ILE A 60 -19.57 24.46 -2.50
CA ILE A 60 -20.56 23.64 -1.78
C ILE A 60 -19.90 22.52 -0.97
N LEU A 61 -18.77 21.98 -1.43
CA LEU A 61 -18.00 20.98 -0.67
C LEU A 61 -17.37 21.54 0.61
N LYS A 62 -17.11 22.85 0.64
CA LYS A 62 -16.50 23.58 1.77
C LYS A 62 -17.51 24.30 2.65
N ASP A 63 -18.80 24.25 2.28
CA ASP A 63 -19.86 24.95 2.98
C ASP A 63 -20.23 24.21 4.27
N GLN A 64 -19.87 24.80 5.41
CA GLN A 64 -20.12 24.24 6.74
C GLN A 64 -21.61 24.28 7.13
N ASP A 65 -22.41 25.15 6.49
CA ASP A 65 -23.85 25.28 6.78
C ASP A 65 -24.68 24.22 6.04
N VAL A 66 -24.12 23.56 5.02
CA VAL A 66 -24.75 22.47 4.27
C VAL A 66 -24.39 21.13 4.90
N HIS A 67 -23.09 20.80 4.93
CA HIS A 67 -22.49 19.72 5.75
C HIS A 67 -20.98 19.63 5.51
N THR A 68 -20.22 19.29 6.55
CA THR A 68 -18.77 19.09 6.45
C THR A 68 -18.44 17.75 5.78
N HIS A 69 -17.77 17.79 4.64
CA HIS A 69 -17.25 16.60 3.97
C HIS A 69 -15.93 16.15 4.62
N SER A 70 -15.77 14.85 4.89
CA SER A 70 -14.50 14.28 5.35
C SER A 70 -13.48 14.22 4.22
N ASP A 71 -12.20 14.08 4.54
CA ASP A 71 -11.12 13.95 3.55
C ASP A 71 -11.40 12.78 2.56
N ALA A 72 -12.04 11.71 3.03
CA ALA A 72 -12.46 10.58 2.20
C ALA A 72 -13.47 10.96 1.09
N ALA A 73 -14.31 11.98 1.30
CA ALA A 73 -15.24 12.45 0.27
C ALA A 73 -14.50 13.17 -0.87
N TYR A 74 -13.39 13.86 -0.57
CA TYR A 74 -12.53 14.47 -1.60
C TYR A 74 -11.74 13.42 -2.37
N GLU A 75 -11.31 12.33 -1.72
CA GLU A 75 -10.63 11.20 -2.39
C GLU A 75 -11.55 10.47 -3.37
N VAL A 76 -12.82 10.22 -3.00
CA VAL A 76 -13.83 9.64 -3.90
C VAL A 76 -14.06 10.52 -5.13
N LEU A 77 -14.02 11.85 -4.95
CA LEU A 77 -14.11 12.78 -6.06
C LEU A 77 -12.87 12.69 -6.96
N GLU A 78 -11.65 12.64 -6.41
CA GLU A 78 -10.41 12.49 -7.20
C GLU A 78 -10.37 11.19 -8.03
N ASP A 79 -10.91 10.09 -7.52
CA ASP A 79 -11.05 8.82 -8.27
C ASP A 79 -11.94 8.97 -9.52
N SER A 80 -12.83 9.96 -9.51
CA SER A 80 -13.78 10.26 -10.58
C SER A 80 -13.23 11.27 -11.61
N LEU A 81 -11.94 11.62 -11.55
CA LEU A 81 -11.32 12.60 -12.43
C LEU A 81 -11.27 12.10 -13.88
N VAL A 82 -11.94 12.81 -14.78
CA VAL A 82 -12.01 12.47 -16.21
C VAL A 82 -11.29 13.49 -17.10
N GLY A 83 -11.01 14.70 -16.62
CA GLY A 83 -10.29 15.68 -17.42
C GLY A 83 -10.04 17.02 -16.75
N PHE A 84 -9.60 17.97 -17.58
CA PHE A 84 -9.36 19.35 -17.17
C PHE A 84 -10.29 20.32 -17.90
N PHE A 85 -10.67 21.39 -17.23
CA PHE A 85 -11.57 22.42 -17.77
C PHE A 85 -10.77 23.58 -18.39
N GLN A 86 -11.14 23.98 -19.60
CA GLN A 86 -10.58 25.18 -20.24
C GLN A 86 -11.67 26.26 -20.45
N PRO A 87 -11.52 27.45 -19.83
CA PRO A 87 -12.41 28.57 -20.12
C PRO A 87 -12.18 29.03 -21.57
N GLN A 88 -13.25 29.24 -22.35
CA GLN A 88 -13.12 29.79 -23.70
C GLN A 88 -12.42 31.16 -23.64
N LYS A 89 -11.25 31.28 -24.27
CA LYS A 89 -10.68 32.58 -24.61
C LYS A 89 -11.48 33.16 -25.77
N LYS A 90 -12.14 34.31 -25.57
CA LYS A 90 -12.64 35.12 -26.69
C LYS A 90 -11.45 35.51 -27.56
N PHE A 91 -11.35 34.91 -28.73
CA PHE A 91 -10.33 35.24 -29.73
C PHE A 91 -10.80 36.45 -30.51
N SER A 92 -10.38 37.65 -30.09
CA SER A 92 -10.44 38.84 -30.93
C SER A 92 -9.34 38.71 -31.98
N SER A 93 -9.74 38.57 -33.24
CA SER A 93 -8.87 38.53 -34.41
C SER A 93 -7.95 39.75 -34.49
N MET A 94 -6.64 39.55 -34.66
CA MET A 94 -5.78 40.49 -35.39
C MET A 94 -4.65 39.76 -36.11
N THR A 95 -4.81 39.66 -37.42
CA THR A 95 -3.72 39.68 -38.41
C THR A 95 -3.24 41.12 -38.55
N GLU A 96 -1.94 41.38 -38.42
CA GLU A 96 -1.08 42.14 -39.35
C GLU A 96 0.21 42.68 -38.70
N ASN A 97 1.21 42.87 -39.55
CA ASN A 97 2.64 43.04 -39.31
C ASN A 97 3.09 44.50 -39.02
N LEU A 98 4.39 44.61 -38.65
CA LEU A 98 5.37 45.70 -38.89
C LEU A 98 5.68 46.72 -37.76
N ASP A 99 6.83 46.46 -37.12
CA ASP A 99 8.09 47.23 -37.14
C ASP A 99 8.28 48.61 -36.45
N THR A 100 9.50 48.74 -35.89
CA THR A 100 10.33 49.93 -35.57
C THR A 100 10.13 50.82 -34.32
N GLN A 101 11.13 50.71 -33.42
CA GLN A 101 11.96 51.74 -32.74
C GLN A 101 11.43 52.73 -31.66
N GLN A 102 12.02 52.54 -30.45
CA GLN A 102 12.57 53.50 -29.47
C GLN A 102 11.73 54.69 -28.96
N THR A 103 11.40 54.67 -27.66
CA THR A 103 12.02 55.56 -26.65
C THR A 103 11.76 55.11 -25.21
N SER A 104 12.74 55.43 -24.37
CA SER A 104 13.00 55.03 -22.99
C SER A 104 12.07 55.63 -21.93
N LEU A 105 11.70 54.84 -20.91
CA LEU A 105 11.72 55.19 -19.48
C LEU A 105 11.86 53.88 -18.66
N LEU A 106 12.84 53.82 -17.75
CA LEU A 106 13.09 52.76 -16.75
C LEU A 106 12.94 53.37 -15.33
N PRO A 107 12.89 52.60 -14.22
CA PRO A 107 11.87 51.65 -13.73
C PRO A 107 11.50 52.06 -12.24
N PRO A 108 11.01 51.25 -11.25
CA PRO A 108 11.60 49.98 -10.79
C PRO A 108 10.70 49.04 -9.92
N ASP A 109 9.94 48.10 -10.47
CA ASP A 109 9.33 47.03 -9.64
C ASP A 109 8.66 45.93 -10.47
N GLY A 110 9.49 45.14 -11.15
CA GLY A 110 9.06 44.04 -12.00
C GLY A 110 9.93 42.80 -11.90
N GLU A 111 10.51 42.54 -10.73
CA GLU A 111 11.22 41.29 -10.47
C GLU A 111 10.75 40.68 -9.15
N LEU A 112 9.50 40.16 -9.12
CA LEU A 112 9.11 39.24 -8.05
C LEU A 112 7.84 38.40 -8.27
N LEU A 113 7.59 37.75 -9.41
CA LEU A 113 6.54 36.71 -9.46
C LEU A 113 6.88 35.49 -10.35
N LEU A 114 8.14 35.10 -10.40
CA LEU A 114 8.52 33.77 -10.90
C LEU A 114 9.74 33.24 -10.15
N ASN A 115 9.62 33.06 -8.82
CA ASN A 115 10.44 32.16 -7.97
C ASN A 115 10.12 32.28 -6.47
N LYS A 116 8.83 32.34 -6.10
CA LYS A 116 8.41 32.21 -4.68
C LYS A 116 7.18 31.33 -4.52
N GLN A 117 7.29 30.07 -4.95
CA GLN A 117 6.60 28.94 -4.30
C GLN A 117 7.54 27.74 -4.05
N GLN A 118 8.85 27.97 -3.97
CA GLN A 118 9.77 27.15 -3.18
C GLN A 118 10.06 27.87 -1.86
N LYS A 119 9.03 27.96 -1.01
CA LYS A 119 9.19 28.18 0.42
C LYS A 119 8.51 26.99 1.10
N ASN A 120 9.34 26.06 1.56
CA ASN A 120 9.12 25.10 2.65
C ASN A 120 7.71 25.08 3.27
N ASN A 121 6.73 24.55 2.56
CA ASN A 121 5.70 23.74 3.20
C ASN A 121 6.16 22.30 3.00
N LYS A 122 7.06 21.83 3.87
CA LYS A 122 7.23 20.38 3.99
C LYS A 122 5.89 19.86 4.47
N GLU A 123 5.24 19.03 3.65
CA GLU A 123 4.05 18.33 4.09
C GLU A 123 4.37 17.63 5.42
N PRO A 124 3.48 17.70 6.43
CA PRO A 124 3.71 17.03 7.70
C PRO A 124 3.95 15.52 7.45
N ARG A 125 4.96 14.94 8.09
CA ARG A 125 5.34 13.53 7.94
C ARG A 125 5.23 12.76 9.25
N PHE A 126 4.90 11.48 9.16
CA PHE A 126 4.95 10.60 10.32
C PHE A 126 6.40 10.39 10.77
N PRO A 127 6.74 10.53 12.07
CA PRO A 127 8.12 10.44 12.55
C PRO A 127 8.77 9.07 12.33
N SER A 128 7.96 8.02 12.47
CA SER A 128 8.29 6.61 12.31
C SER A 128 8.76 6.29 10.90
N THR A 129 8.03 6.73 9.88
CA THR A 129 8.19 6.29 8.48
C THR A 129 8.67 7.41 7.54
N GLY A 130 8.56 8.67 7.93
CA GLY A 130 8.88 9.83 7.10
C GLY A 130 7.91 10.11 5.95
N MET A 131 6.75 9.44 5.92
CA MET A 131 5.71 9.59 4.89
C MET A 131 4.59 10.54 5.31
N SER A 132 3.93 11.19 4.36
CA SER A 132 2.76 12.04 4.62
C SER A 132 1.43 11.32 4.39
N SER A 133 1.37 10.35 3.46
CA SER A 133 0.15 9.61 3.13
C SER A 133 0.42 8.25 2.46
N ALA A 134 -0.63 7.49 2.14
CA ALA A 134 -0.51 6.21 1.43
C ALA A 134 0.00 6.38 -0.02
N GLU A 135 -0.28 7.51 -0.66
CA GLU A 135 0.13 7.82 -2.03
C GLU A 135 1.66 7.90 -2.15
N ASP A 136 2.36 8.26 -1.08
CA ASP A 136 3.82 8.30 -1.04
C ASP A 136 4.45 6.93 -1.29
N LEU A 137 3.76 5.83 -0.97
CA LEU A 137 4.24 4.47 -1.20
C LEU A 137 4.47 4.15 -2.69
N HIS A 138 3.81 4.90 -3.58
CA HIS A 138 3.91 4.75 -5.03
C HIS A 138 4.88 5.75 -5.69
N ARG A 139 5.43 6.71 -4.93
CA ARG A 139 6.33 7.74 -5.47
C ARG A 139 7.74 7.19 -5.58
N ASP A 140 8.30 7.23 -6.79
CA ASP A 140 9.69 6.82 -7.05
C ASP A 140 10.68 7.57 -6.15
N THR A 141 11.59 6.81 -5.52
CA THR A 141 12.67 7.39 -4.72
C THR A 141 13.80 7.88 -5.61
N ASN A 142 14.24 9.13 -5.42
CA ASN A 142 15.51 9.58 -5.98
C ASN A 142 16.66 8.91 -5.23
N ILE A 143 17.27 7.92 -5.88
CA ILE A 143 18.26 7.02 -5.27
C ILE A 143 19.52 7.77 -4.82
N GLU A 144 20.00 8.73 -5.61
CA GLU A 144 21.21 9.47 -5.27
C GLU A 144 20.99 10.37 -4.05
N ASP A 145 19.85 11.04 -4.00
CA ASP A 145 19.52 11.94 -2.90
C ASP A 145 19.18 11.16 -1.62
N ASP A 146 18.47 10.03 -1.73
CA ASP A 146 18.18 9.14 -0.60
C ASP A 146 19.48 8.62 0.03
N PHE A 147 20.41 8.11 -0.78
CA PHE A 147 21.68 7.61 -0.27
C PHE A 147 22.56 8.71 0.35
N LYS A 148 22.61 9.90 -0.27
CA LYS A 148 23.34 11.06 0.31
C LYS A 148 22.74 11.51 1.65
N THR A 149 21.41 11.51 1.76
CA THR A 149 20.69 12.02 2.93
C THR A 149 20.71 11.02 4.08
N HIS A 150 20.36 9.78 3.82
CA HIS A 150 20.13 8.76 4.85
C HIS A 150 21.33 7.85 5.09
N LYS A 151 22.27 7.76 4.14
CA LYS A 151 23.48 6.92 4.23
C LYS A 151 23.19 5.46 4.62
N PHE A 152 22.05 4.94 4.15
CA PHE A 152 21.61 3.58 4.47
C PHE A 152 21.96 2.60 3.35
N LEU A 153 21.08 2.40 2.37
CA LEU A 153 21.30 1.48 1.25
C LEU A 153 21.25 2.22 -0.09
N ASN A 154 22.19 1.93 -0.97
CA ASN A 154 22.18 2.39 -2.35
C ASN A 154 21.32 1.43 -3.19
N LEU A 155 20.14 1.88 -3.61
CA LEU A 155 19.20 1.08 -4.40
C LEU A 155 19.71 0.70 -5.80
N ASN A 156 20.78 1.34 -6.31
CA ASN A 156 21.41 0.94 -7.58
C ASN A 156 22.36 -0.26 -7.44
N GLU A 157 22.66 -0.70 -6.22
CA GLU A 157 23.59 -1.79 -5.91
C GLU A 157 22.92 -2.95 -5.17
N PRO A 158 23.48 -4.17 -5.18
CA PRO A 158 22.90 -5.32 -4.48
C PRO A 158 22.71 -5.07 -2.98
N LEU A 159 21.47 -5.16 -2.50
CA LEU A 159 21.11 -4.76 -1.13
C LEU A 159 21.62 -5.73 -0.05
N LEU A 160 21.68 -7.03 -0.33
CA LEU A 160 21.98 -8.01 0.72
C LEU A 160 23.39 -7.85 1.30
N LEU A 161 24.38 -7.64 0.43
CA LEU A 161 25.76 -7.44 0.85
C LEU A 161 25.97 -6.08 1.51
N GLN A 162 25.17 -5.08 1.15
CA GLN A 162 25.17 -3.79 1.84
C GLN A 162 24.65 -3.92 3.28
N VAL A 163 23.57 -4.70 3.52
CA VAL A 163 23.10 -4.98 4.89
C VAL A 163 24.13 -5.81 5.66
N TRP A 164 24.71 -6.83 5.03
CA TRP A 164 25.67 -7.74 5.69
C TRP A 164 27.00 -7.05 6.07
N ASN A 165 27.51 -6.17 5.21
CA ASN A 165 28.80 -5.49 5.39
C ASN A 165 28.68 -4.03 5.85
N GLY A 166 27.47 -3.47 5.93
CA GLY A 166 27.24 -2.05 6.17
C GLY A 166 27.64 -1.55 7.56
N GLY A 167 27.80 -2.45 8.53
CA GLY A 167 28.24 -2.09 9.89
C GLY A 167 27.26 -1.21 10.65
N PHE A 168 25.97 -1.26 10.29
CA PHE A 168 24.92 -0.49 10.92
C PHE A 168 24.71 -0.91 12.38
N SER A 169 24.47 0.07 13.25
CA SER A 169 23.90 -0.23 14.57
C SER A 169 22.44 -0.64 14.41
N LYS A 170 21.94 -1.46 15.33
CA LYS A 170 20.52 -1.85 15.40
C LYS A 170 19.57 -0.66 15.29
N ASP A 171 19.78 0.38 16.09
CA ASP A 171 18.84 1.50 16.17
C ASP A 171 18.80 2.27 14.84
N PHE A 172 19.95 2.49 14.21
CA PHE A 172 20.02 3.12 12.88
C PHE A 172 19.36 2.25 11.80
N TYR A 173 19.62 0.94 11.83
CA TYR A 173 19.00 0.00 10.90
C TYR A 173 17.46 0.01 11.04
N LEU A 174 16.93 -0.08 12.26
CA LEU A 174 15.49 -0.11 12.51
C LEU A 174 14.80 1.21 12.12
N GLU A 175 15.45 2.35 12.37
CA GLU A 175 14.96 3.65 11.92
C GLU A 175 14.87 3.72 10.39
N GLN A 176 15.85 3.18 9.68
CA GLN A 176 15.89 3.31 8.22
C GLN A 176 15.10 2.24 7.48
N ILE A 177 15.05 1.00 7.98
CA ILE A 177 14.42 -0.11 7.27
C ILE A 177 12.89 0.01 7.23
N HIS A 178 12.28 0.61 8.25
CA HIS A 178 10.83 0.85 8.31
C HIS A 178 10.39 2.16 7.64
N ARG A 179 11.33 2.91 7.07
CA ARG A 179 11.01 4.08 6.24
C ARG A 179 10.91 3.63 4.79
N PRO A 180 9.71 3.58 4.18
CA PRO A 180 9.57 2.91 2.89
C PRO A 180 10.17 3.72 1.73
N ARG A 181 10.74 3.03 0.76
CA ARG A 181 11.27 3.53 -0.52
C ARG A 181 10.53 2.86 -1.68
N HIS A 182 10.68 3.43 -2.87
CA HIS A 182 10.13 2.86 -4.10
C HIS A 182 11.19 2.83 -5.21
N PHE A 183 11.41 1.65 -5.78
CA PHE A 183 12.43 1.45 -6.80
C PHE A 183 11.84 1.60 -8.22
N LYS A 184 12.32 2.63 -8.93
CA LYS A 184 12.20 2.86 -10.38
C LYS A 184 10.98 2.21 -11.06
N GLY A 185 9.83 2.87 -11.01
CA GLY A 185 8.60 2.43 -11.68
C GLY A 185 8.05 1.11 -11.14
N GLY A 186 8.33 0.76 -9.89
CA GLY A 186 7.89 -0.46 -9.22
C GLY A 186 8.62 -1.73 -9.67
N ALA A 187 9.81 -1.60 -10.24
CA ALA A 187 10.69 -2.74 -10.48
C ALA A 187 11.26 -3.28 -9.16
N SER A 188 11.83 -4.48 -9.20
CA SER A 188 12.50 -5.05 -8.03
C SER A 188 13.96 -4.60 -7.97
N ALA A 189 14.36 -3.92 -6.89
CA ALA A 189 15.76 -3.54 -6.63
C ALA A 189 16.67 -4.79 -6.64
N PRO A 190 17.96 -4.73 -7.00
CA PRO A 190 18.81 -5.93 -6.95
C PRO A 190 19.06 -6.38 -5.50
N LEU A 191 18.76 -7.63 -5.15
CA LEU A 191 19.09 -8.16 -3.82
C LEU A 191 20.49 -8.77 -3.79
N PHE A 192 20.77 -9.67 -4.72
CA PHE A 192 22.05 -10.37 -4.89
C PHE A 192 22.86 -9.80 -6.05
N GLY A 193 22.20 -9.34 -7.12
CA GLY A 193 22.86 -8.80 -8.33
C GLY A 193 23.63 -9.83 -9.16
N ASN A 194 23.38 -11.12 -8.94
CA ASN A 194 24.05 -12.22 -9.64
C ASN A 194 23.05 -13.36 -9.93
N PHE A 195 23.54 -14.58 -10.20
CA PHE A 195 22.70 -15.74 -10.53
C PHE A 195 21.72 -16.18 -9.40
N LEU A 196 21.91 -15.69 -8.16
CA LEU A 196 21.00 -15.94 -7.04
C LEU A 196 19.78 -15.01 -7.03
N GLU A 197 19.77 -13.94 -7.83
CA GLU A 197 18.67 -12.96 -7.88
C GLU A 197 17.28 -13.59 -8.07
N PRO A 198 17.08 -14.62 -8.91
CA PRO A 198 15.78 -15.29 -9.06
C PRO A 198 15.25 -15.89 -7.75
N LEU A 199 16.10 -16.33 -6.83
CA LEU A 199 15.68 -16.88 -5.53
C LEU A 199 15.03 -15.82 -4.63
N SER A 200 15.30 -14.54 -4.89
CA SER A 200 14.72 -13.42 -4.13
C SER A 200 13.39 -12.92 -4.67
N LYS A 201 12.92 -13.47 -5.80
CA LYS A 201 11.76 -12.95 -6.54
C LYS A 201 10.65 -13.99 -6.55
N THR A 202 9.65 -13.79 -5.70
CA THR A 202 8.50 -14.69 -5.57
C THR A 202 7.25 -13.97 -6.06
N VAL A 203 6.68 -14.44 -7.16
CA VAL A 203 5.39 -13.96 -7.67
C VAL A 203 4.24 -14.52 -6.84
N TRP A 204 3.18 -13.74 -6.63
CA TRP A 204 2.06 -14.08 -5.74
C TRP A 204 1.43 -15.46 -5.95
N TRP A 205 1.34 -15.93 -7.21
CA TRP A 205 0.69 -17.20 -7.54
C TRP A 205 1.56 -18.42 -7.21
N VAL A 206 2.85 -18.24 -6.90
CA VAL A 206 3.71 -19.35 -6.44
C VAL A 206 3.19 -19.93 -5.13
N VAL A 207 2.69 -19.09 -4.22
CA VAL A 207 2.15 -19.53 -2.92
C VAL A 207 1.02 -20.57 -3.09
N PRO A 208 -0.12 -20.26 -3.75
CA PRO A 208 -1.18 -21.25 -3.91
C PRO A 208 -0.75 -22.46 -4.76
N VAL A 209 0.07 -22.28 -5.80
CA VAL A 209 0.51 -23.38 -6.67
C VAL A 209 1.39 -24.38 -5.94
N VAL A 210 2.27 -23.93 -5.05
CA VAL A 210 3.15 -24.82 -4.27
C VAL A 210 2.39 -25.45 -3.12
N TRP A 211 1.64 -24.66 -2.34
CA TRP A 211 1.14 -25.10 -1.04
C TRP A 211 -0.23 -25.78 -1.10
N LEU A 212 -1.14 -25.40 -2.00
CA LEU A 212 -2.46 -26.04 -2.07
C LEU A 212 -2.38 -27.53 -2.45
N PRO A 213 -1.55 -27.97 -3.44
CA PRO A 213 -1.40 -29.40 -3.71
C PRO A 213 -0.85 -30.18 -2.51
N LEU A 214 0.07 -29.59 -1.74
CA LEU A 214 0.62 -30.21 -0.53
C LEU A 214 -0.44 -30.33 0.58
N VAL A 215 -1.28 -29.31 0.75
CA VAL A 215 -2.44 -29.36 1.66
C VAL A 215 -3.41 -30.47 1.24
N MET A 216 -3.76 -30.53 -0.05
CA MET A 216 -4.69 -31.55 -0.57
C MET A 216 -4.13 -32.97 -0.41
N TYR A 217 -2.84 -33.15 -0.71
CA TYR A 217 -2.16 -34.43 -0.52
C TYR A 217 -2.09 -34.82 0.95
N GLY A 218 -1.74 -33.88 1.84
CA GLY A 218 -1.69 -34.09 3.29
C GLY A 218 -3.05 -34.50 3.88
N LEU A 219 -4.14 -33.88 3.43
CA LEU A 219 -5.49 -34.28 3.83
C LEU A 219 -5.87 -35.66 3.28
N TYR A 220 -5.52 -35.97 2.04
CA TYR A 220 -5.77 -37.27 1.43
C TYR A 220 -5.12 -38.42 2.23
N ILE A 221 -3.86 -38.27 2.64
CA ILE A 221 -3.14 -39.29 3.41
C ILE A 221 -3.57 -39.37 4.88
N ALA A 222 -4.10 -38.29 5.46
CA ALA A 222 -4.65 -38.28 6.82
C ALA A 222 -6.03 -38.92 6.91
N ARG A 223 -6.84 -38.85 5.84
CA ARG A 223 -8.24 -39.30 5.84
C ARG A 223 -8.48 -40.71 6.40
N PRO A 224 -7.67 -41.75 6.10
CA PRO A 224 -7.91 -43.10 6.62
C PRO A 224 -7.81 -43.22 8.15
N GLY A 225 -7.12 -42.30 8.84
CA GLY A 225 -6.98 -42.32 10.30
C GLY A 225 -8.02 -41.48 11.05
N LEU A 226 -9.07 -41.02 10.36
CA LEU A 226 -10.16 -40.22 10.92
C LEU A 226 -11.49 -40.96 10.82
N SER A 227 -12.36 -40.76 11.81
CA SER A 227 -13.63 -41.48 11.92
C SER A 227 -14.71 -41.00 10.93
N SER A 228 -14.62 -39.77 10.44
CA SER A 228 -15.54 -39.21 9.46
C SER A 228 -14.98 -37.94 8.81
N THR A 229 -15.53 -37.55 7.66
CA THR A 229 -15.22 -36.27 7.01
C THR A 229 -15.57 -35.06 7.88
N ALA A 230 -16.61 -35.16 8.72
CA ALA A 230 -16.95 -34.07 9.64
C ALA A 230 -15.85 -33.81 10.67
N VAL A 231 -15.22 -34.89 11.17
CA VAL A 231 -14.06 -34.78 12.08
C VAL A 231 -12.83 -34.25 11.36
N GLU A 232 -12.59 -34.63 10.10
CA GLU A 232 -11.52 -34.05 9.27
C GLU A 232 -11.71 -32.54 9.11
N VAL A 233 -12.90 -32.10 8.70
CA VAL A 233 -13.22 -30.69 8.48
C VAL A 233 -13.12 -29.89 9.78
N SER A 234 -13.52 -30.45 10.93
CA SER A 234 -13.43 -29.74 12.20
C SER A 234 -11.98 -29.49 12.63
N TYR A 235 -11.10 -30.48 12.53
CA TYR A 235 -9.68 -30.31 12.85
C TYR A 235 -8.95 -29.42 11.84
N TRP A 236 -9.29 -29.53 10.55
CA TRP A 236 -8.79 -28.61 9.53
C TRP A 236 -9.24 -27.16 9.82
N ALA A 237 -10.51 -26.94 10.15
CA ALA A 237 -11.03 -25.60 10.49
C ALA A 237 -10.39 -25.06 11.78
N PHE A 238 -10.12 -25.92 12.76
CA PHE A 238 -9.37 -25.55 13.95
C PHE A 238 -7.95 -25.10 13.60
N GLY A 239 -7.26 -25.81 12.69
CA GLY A 239 -5.97 -25.40 12.16
C GLY A 239 -5.99 -24.04 11.46
N LEU A 240 -7.03 -23.78 10.64
CA LEU A 240 -7.26 -22.49 9.99
C LEU A 240 -7.48 -21.36 11.00
N PHE A 241 -8.23 -21.62 12.08
CA PHE A 241 -8.38 -20.66 13.16
C PHE A 241 -7.04 -20.39 13.87
N LEU A 242 -6.29 -21.43 14.21
CA LEU A 242 -4.96 -21.31 14.82
C LEU A 242 -3.99 -20.51 13.95
N TRP A 243 -4.10 -20.61 12.62
CA TRP A 243 -3.30 -19.78 11.72
C TRP A 243 -3.46 -18.29 12.02
N THR A 244 -4.69 -17.80 12.26
CA THR A 244 -4.90 -16.37 12.53
C THR A 244 -4.13 -15.88 13.76
N LEU A 245 -3.95 -16.76 14.76
CA LEU A 245 -3.16 -16.49 15.94
C LEU A 245 -1.66 -16.55 15.62
N VAL A 246 -1.23 -17.57 14.87
CA VAL A 246 0.16 -17.72 14.41
C VAL A 246 0.60 -16.52 13.56
N GLU A 247 -0.25 -16.06 12.64
CA GLU A 247 -0.07 -14.84 11.85
C GLU A 247 0.25 -13.66 12.76
N TYR A 248 -0.62 -13.39 13.73
CA TYR A 248 -0.44 -12.28 14.67
C TYR A 248 0.88 -12.37 15.44
N PHE A 249 1.20 -13.55 15.99
CA PHE A 249 2.41 -13.75 16.78
C PHE A 249 3.69 -13.67 15.93
N LEU A 250 3.71 -14.27 14.74
CA LEU A 250 4.86 -14.18 13.84
C LEU A 250 5.07 -12.74 13.39
N HIS A 251 4.00 -12.04 13.01
CA HIS A 251 4.10 -10.66 12.56
C HIS A 251 4.62 -9.74 13.68
N ARG A 252 4.08 -9.87 14.90
CA ARG A 252 4.46 -9.02 16.03
C ARG A 252 5.82 -9.35 16.66
N PHE A 253 6.15 -10.63 16.83
CA PHE A 253 7.28 -11.04 17.66
C PHE A 253 8.45 -11.65 16.88
N LEU A 254 8.28 -11.95 15.59
CA LEU A 254 9.36 -12.44 14.74
C LEU A 254 9.68 -11.45 13.62
N PHE A 255 8.66 -10.98 12.90
CA PHE A 255 8.83 -10.05 11.78
C PHE A 255 9.16 -8.65 12.30
N HIS A 256 8.48 -8.17 13.35
CA HIS A 256 8.82 -6.97 14.13
C HIS A 256 9.60 -7.29 15.41
N LEU A 257 10.66 -8.10 15.30
CA LEU A 257 11.51 -8.39 16.46
C LEU A 257 12.14 -7.10 17.04
N ASP A 258 12.41 -6.11 16.17
CA ASP A 258 12.73 -4.71 16.43
C ASP A 258 13.50 -4.46 17.73
N ARG A 259 12.79 -4.06 18.80
CA ARG A 259 13.39 -3.72 20.09
C ARG A 259 14.32 -4.81 20.63
N PHE A 260 13.98 -6.08 20.40
CA PHE A 260 14.71 -7.26 20.87
C PHE A 260 15.78 -7.76 19.89
N LEU A 261 15.90 -7.13 18.71
CA LEU A 261 16.95 -7.45 17.76
C LEU A 261 18.33 -7.18 18.41
N PRO A 262 19.30 -8.10 18.33
CA PRO A 262 20.66 -7.81 18.81
C PRO A 262 21.42 -6.95 17.80
N ASP A 263 22.42 -6.20 18.27
CA ASP A 263 23.31 -5.40 17.41
C ASP A 263 24.32 -6.31 16.70
N ASN A 264 23.81 -7.09 15.75
CA ASN A 264 24.52 -8.17 15.09
C ASN A 264 24.12 -8.29 13.63
N ARG A 265 25.10 -8.25 12.73
CA ARG A 265 24.88 -8.30 11.27
C ARG A 265 24.02 -9.47 10.79
N VAL A 266 24.15 -10.65 11.43
CA VAL A 266 23.36 -11.84 11.06
C VAL A 266 21.90 -11.60 11.41
N ALA A 267 21.63 -11.07 12.61
CA ALA A 267 20.28 -10.74 13.04
C ALA A 267 19.65 -9.64 12.17
N LEU A 268 20.38 -8.56 11.86
CA LEU A 268 19.89 -7.51 10.95
C LEU A 268 19.57 -8.07 9.55
N THR A 269 20.41 -8.97 9.04
CA THR A 269 20.19 -9.59 7.73
C THR A 269 19.01 -10.56 7.75
N LEU A 270 18.83 -11.33 8.82
CA LEU A 270 17.67 -12.21 8.97
C LEU A 270 16.38 -11.40 9.07
N HIS A 271 16.35 -10.34 9.87
CA HIS A 271 15.22 -9.40 9.94
C HIS A 271 14.90 -8.81 8.57
N PHE A 272 15.92 -8.37 7.83
CA PHE A 272 15.77 -7.84 6.47
C PHE A 272 15.11 -8.85 5.53
N LEU A 273 15.54 -10.11 5.55
CA LEU A 273 15.01 -11.16 4.68
C LEU A 273 13.62 -11.67 5.10
N LEU A 274 13.27 -11.61 6.39
CA LEU A 274 11.98 -12.06 6.91
C LEU A 274 10.87 -11.05 6.64
N HIS A 275 11.11 -9.77 6.90
CA HIS A 275 10.07 -8.74 6.76
C HIS A 275 10.60 -7.33 6.46
N GLY A 276 11.82 -7.00 6.89
CA GLY A 276 12.36 -5.65 6.70
C GLY A 276 12.41 -5.19 5.24
N ILE A 277 12.71 -6.08 4.28
CA ILE A 277 12.70 -5.74 2.85
C ILE A 277 11.30 -5.36 2.35
N HIS A 278 10.25 -5.93 2.93
CA HIS A 278 8.89 -5.60 2.59
C HIS A 278 8.52 -4.19 3.09
N HIS A 279 8.82 -3.85 4.35
CA HIS A 279 8.65 -2.47 4.84
C HIS A 279 9.50 -1.45 4.08
N TYR A 280 10.71 -1.83 3.68
CA TYR A 280 11.62 -0.95 2.96
C TYR A 280 11.18 -0.74 1.50
N LEU A 281 10.58 -1.74 0.86
CA LEU A 281 10.11 -1.70 -0.53
C LEU A 281 8.69 -2.28 -0.67
N PRO A 282 7.66 -1.66 -0.06
CA PRO A 282 6.33 -2.29 0.11
C PRO A 282 5.59 -2.50 -1.22
N MET A 283 5.92 -1.71 -2.23
CA MET A 283 5.33 -1.80 -3.56
C MET A 283 6.11 -2.72 -4.54
N ASP A 284 7.17 -3.41 -4.08
CA ASP A 284 7.86 -4.43 -4.87
C ASP A 284 7.06 -5.73 -4.94
N LYS A 285 6.38 -5.95 -6.06
CA LYS A 285 5.47 -7.09 -6.30
C LYS A 285 6.14 -8.46 -6.20
N LEU A 286 7.47 -8.55 -6.22
CA LEU A 286 8.20 -9.82 -6.15
C LEU A 286 8.81 -10.09 -4.77
N ARG A 287 8.67 -9.16 -3.82
CA ARG A 287 9.29 -9.22 -2.48
C ARG A 287 8.33 -8.96 -1.33
N LEU A 288 7.08 -9.37 -1.55
CA LEU A 288 6.03 -9.30 -0.55
C LEU A 288 5.73 -10.70 0.00
N VAL A 289 5.34 -11.63 -0.88
CA VAL A 289 4.98 -12.99 -0.45
C VAL A 289 6.20 -13.77 -0.01
N MET A 290 6.01 -14.67 0.96
CA MET A 290 7.12 -15.44 1.51
C MET A 290 7.69 -16.44 0.48
N PRO A 291 9.01 -16.39 0.18
CA PRO A 291 9.63 -17.39 -0.67
C PRO A 291 9.45 -18.80 -0.09
N PRO A 292 9.09 -19.82 -0.90
CA PRO A 292 8.77 -21.15 -0.38
C PRO A 292 9.88 -21.78 0.49
N ALA A 293 11.15 -21.52 0.17
CA ALA A 293 12.27 -22.02 0.96
C ALA A 293 12.30 -21.42 2.38
N LEU A 294 12.03 -20.12 2.52
CA LEU A 294 11.96 -19.45 3.82
C LEU A 294 10.72 -19.90 4.60
N PHE A 295 9.58 -19.99 3.92
CA PHE A 295 8.35 -20.47 4.56
C PHE A 295 8.48 -21.92 5.05
N LEU A 296 9.16 -22.80 4.31
CA LEU A 296 9.41 -24.18 4.75
C LEU A 296 10.18 -24.23 6.09
N ILE A 297 11.18 -23.37 6.26
CA ILE A 297 11.93 -23.24 7.52
C ILE A 297 11.01 -22.80 8.65
N LEU A 298 10.18 -21.78 8.41
CA LEU A 298 9.22 -21.26 9.40
C LEU A 298 8.12 -22.27 9.74
N ALA A 299 7.62 -23.04 8.77
CA ALA A 299 6.55 -24.01 8.95
C ALA A 299 7.00 -25.30 9.66
N THR A 300 8.26 -25.70 9.50
CA THR A 300 8.83 -26.92 10.10
C THR A 300 8.64 -27.03 11.62
N PRO A 301 8.91 -26.00 12.46
CA PRO A 301 8.63 -26.09 13.89
C PRO A 301 7.14 -26.28 14.19
N PHE A 302 6.22 -25.66 13.43
CA PHE A 302 4.78 -25.84 13.62
C PHE A 302 4.32 -27.25 13.24
N TRP A 303 4.92 -27.88 12.22
CA TRP A 303 4.68 -29.30 11.92
C TRP A 303 5.03 -30.18 13.12
N LYS A 304 6.21 -29.96 13.72
CA LYS A 304 6.66 -30.70 14.89
C LYS A 304 5.76 -30.46 16.11
N ILE A 305 5.36 -29.21 16.35
CA ILE A 305 4.44 -28.86 17.45
C ILE A 305 3.08 -29.54 17.26
N ALA A 306 2.50 -29.50 16.06
CA ALA A 306 1.23 -30.18 15.79
C ALA A 306 1.32 -31.69 16.10
N HIS A 307 2.40 -32.35 15.67
CA HIS A 307 2.62 -33.78 15.92
C HIS A 307 2.99 -34.10 17.37
N MET A 308 3.53 -33.15 18.11
CA MET A 308 3.77 -33.27 19.55
C MET A 308 2.46 -33.13 20.33
N VAL A 309 1.63 -32.15 19.99
CA VAL A 309 0.34 -31.90 20.65
C VAL A 309 -0.63 -33.04 20.37
N PHE A 310 -0.73 -33.50 19.11
CA PHE A 310 -1.62 -34.58 18.69
C PHE A 310 -0.87 -35.90 18.50
N TYR A 311 0.08 -36.20 19.40
CA TYR A 311 0.96 -37.38 19.26
C TYR A 311 0.22 -38.72 19.16
N TRP A 312 -1.00 -38.81 19.69
CA TRP A 312 -1.82 -40.02 19.68
C TRP A 312 -2.50 -40.29 18.34
N ASN A 313 -2.59 -39.30 17.44
CA ASN A 313 -3.20 -39.47 16.14
C ASN A 313 -2.54 -38.56 15.10
N TRP A 314 -1.69 -39.18 14.28
CA TRP A 314 -0.97 -38.53 13.19
C TRP A 314 -1.90 -37.84 12.17
N SER A 315 -3.09 -38.40 11.92
CA SER A 315 -4.05 -37.87 10.96
C SER A 315 -4.71 -36.58 11.45
N ILE A 316 -4.98 -36.50 12.77
CA ILE A 316 -5.45 -35.27 13.41
C ILE A 316 -4.36 -34.20 13.32
N ALA A 317 -3.12 -34.53 13.71
CA ALA A 317 -1.97 -33.61 13.64
C ALA A 317 -1.80 -33.03 12.23
N THR A 318 -1.84 -33.92 11.22
CA THR A 318 -1.69 -33.55 9.81
C THR A 318 -2.86 -32.69 9.32
N SER A 319 -4.10 -32.99 9.72
CA SER A 319 -5.28 -32.20 9.33
C SER A 319 -5.25 -30.79 9.90
N VAL A 320 -4.87 -30.64 11.18
CA VAL A 320 -4.68 -29.33 11.83
C VAL A 320 -3.56 -28.54 11.12
N PHE A 321 -2.43 -29.19 10.84
CA PHE A 321 -1.34 -28.53 10.13
C PHE A 321 -1.75 -28.09 8.71
N CYS A 322 -2.46 -28.94 7.96
CA CYS A 322 -2.98 -28.60 6.63
C CYS A 322 -3.97 -27.43 6.68
N GLY A 323 -4.81 -27.35 7.70
CA GLY A 323 -5.65 -26.18 7.98
C GLY A 323 -4.84 -24.90 8.21
N GLY A 324 -3.75 -25.01 8.98
CA GLY A 324 -2.83 -23.91 9.21
C GLY A 324 -2.12 -23.43 7.94
N ILE A 325 -1.61 -24.35 7.11
CA ILE A 325 -0.98 -24.02 5.83
C ILE A 325 -1.97 -23.42 4.84
N PHE A 326 -3.23 -23.88 4.81
CA PHE A 326 -4.26 -23.23 4.03
C PHE A 326 -4.52 -21.79 4.51
N GLY A 327 -4.58 -21.58 5.84
CA GLY A 327 -4.66 -20.25 6.44
C GLY A 327 -3.51 -19.34 6.01
N TYR A 328 -2.28 -19.86 5.98
CA TYR A 328 -1.12 -19.15 5.44
C TYR A 328 -1.31 -18.72 3.99
N VAL A 329 -1.80 -19.61 3.12
CA VAL A 329 -2.07 -19.25 1.71
C VAL A 329 -3.08 -18.11 1.63
N CYS A 330 -4.15 -18.16 2.44
CA CYS A 330 -5.12 -17.08 2.52
C CYS A 330 -4.49 -15.77 3.00
N TYR A 331 -3.63 -15.82 4.02
CA TYR A 331 -2.91 -14.67 4.54
C TYR A 331 -2.02 -14.03 3.48
N ASP A 332 -1.14 -14.79 2.84
CA ASP A 332 -0.11 -14.24 1.95
C ASP A 332 -0.76 -13.62 0.70
N LEU A 333 -1.83 -14.24 0.21
CA LEU A 333 -2.64 -13.69 -0.88
C LEU A 333 -3.40 -12.43 -0.45
N THR A 334 -4.00 -12.43 0.75
CA THR A 334 -4.67 -11.23 1.29
C THR A 334 -3.67 -10.09 1.38
N HIS A 335 -2.53 -10.32 2.04
CA HIS A 335 -1.44 -9.37 2.19
C HIS A 335 -1.01 -8.78 0.83
N TYR A 336 -0.75 -9.64 -0.16
CA TYR A 336 -0.38 -9.19 -1.50
C TYR A 336 -1.43 -8.28 -2.15
N PHE A 337 -2.70 -8.65 -2.07
CA PHE A 337 -3.76 -7.90 -2.72
C PHE A 337 -4.15 -6.61 -1.98
N LEU A 338 -3.90 -6.53 -0.67
CA LEU A 338 -4.02 -5.26 0.08
C LEU A 338 -3.07 -4.20 -0.49
N HIS A 339 -1.84 -4.57 -0.88
CA HIS A 339 -0.88 -3.62 -1.47
C HIS A 339 -1.16 -3.30 -2.95
N HIS A 340 -1.51 -4.31 -3.75
CA HIS A 340 -1.39 -4.17 -5.21
C HIS A 340 -2.69 -4.12 -6.01
N ARG A 341 -3.85 -4.20 -5.34
CA ARG A 341 -5.15 -4.15 -6.01
C ARG A 341 -6.09 -3.14 -5.39
N THR A 342 -6.99 -2.63 -6.21
CA THR A 342 -8.22 -1.99 -5.74
C THR A 342 -9.18 -3.10 -5.34
N LEU A 343 -9.55 -3.13 -4.07
CA LEU A 343 -10.38 -4.19 -3.50
C LEU A 343 -11.84 -3.72 -3.36
N PRO A 344 -12.79 -4.66 -3.34
CA PRO A 344 -14.18 -4.37 -3.03
C PRO A 344 -14.34 -3.64 -1.68
N SER A 345 -15.44 -2.90 -1.52
CA SER A 345 -15.71 -2.04 -0.34
C SER A 345 -15.48 -2.74 1.00
N TYR A 346 -15.91 -3.99 1.13
CA TYR A 346 -15.77 -4.77 2.36
C TYR A 346 -14.32 -5.12 2.75
N TRP A 347 -13.35 -5.01 1.83
CA TRP A 347 -11.92 -5.16 2.12
C TRP A 347 -11.17 -3.82 2.19
N ARG A 348 -11.79 -2.68 1.79
CA ARG A 348 -11.11 -1.37 1.75
C ARG A 348 -10.65 -0.92 3.13
N GLU A 349 -11.43 -1.17 4.17
CA GLU A 349 -11.04 -0.88 5.55
C GLU A 349 -9.81 -1.67 6.00
N LEU A 350 -9.75 -2.96 5.67
CA LEU A 350 -8.57 -3.77 5.99
C LEU A 350 -7.35 -3.32 5.19
N LYS A 351 -7.53 -2.93 3.92
CA LYS A 351 -6.47 -2.34 3.09
C LYS A 351 -5.93 -1.07 3.72
N LYS A 352 -6.82 -0.14 4.09
CA LYS A 352 -6.44 1.10 4.75
C LYS A 352 -5.66 0.82 6.03
N TYR A 353 -6.18 -0.06 6.88
CA TYR A 353 -5.56 -0.45 8.14
C TYR A 353 -4.16 -1.02 7.93
N HIS A 354 -4.00 -1.96 7.00
CA HIS A 354 -2.70 -2.55 6.72
C HIS A 354 -1.72 -1.55 6.07
N LEU A 355 -2.18 -0.67 5.18
CA LEU A 355 -1.30 0.38 4.63
C LEU A 355 -0.87 1.38 5.72
N GLN A 356 -1.74 1.74 6.65
CA GLN A 356 -1.39 2.58 7.80
C GLN A 356 -0.29 1.93 8.65
N HIS A 357 -0.29 0.61 8.81
CA HIS A 357 0.83 -0.07 9.46
C HIS A 357 2.18 0.18 8.72
N HIS A 358 2.18 0.29 7.39
CA HIS A 358 3.39 0.57 6.59
C HIS A 358 3.83 2.03 6.59
N PHE A 359 2.91 2.97 6.36
CA PHE A 359 3.26 4.39 6.17
C PHE A 359 3.06 5.26 7.42
N MET A 360 2.39 4.77 8.47
CA MET A 360 2.05 5.56 9.65
C MET A 360 2.65 4.98 10.94
N ASP A 361 2.32 3.74 11.29
CA ASP A 361 2.76 3.14 12.56
C ASP A 361 2.97 1.63 12.43
N TYR A 362 4.24 1.23 12.31
CA TYR A 362 4.62 -0.18 12.20
C TYR A 362 4.69 -0.90 13.57
N GLU A 363 4.53 -0.18 14.69
CA GLU A 363 4.55 -0.78 16.03
C GLU A 363 3.16 -1.32 16.44
N ASN A 364 2.13 -1.13 15.61
CA ASN A 364 0.76 -1.60 15.80
C ASN A 364 0.17 -2.11 14.48
N GLY A 365 -1.00 -2.76 14.53
CA GLY A 365 -1.68 -3.24 13.31
C GLY A 365 -1.09 -4.52 12.73
N PHE A 366 -0.78 -5.50 13.58
CA PHE A 366 -0.13 -6.75 13.17
C PHE A 366 -1.10 -7.74 12.50
N GLY A 367 -2.40 -7.56 12.65
CA GLY A 367 -3.40 -8.39 11.96
C GLY A 367 -3.54 -8.01 10.49
N VAL A 368 -3.24 -8.94 9.57
CA VAL A 368 -3.33 -8.72 8.13
C VAL A 368 -4.59 -9.32 7.53
N THR A 369 -4.99 -10.52 7.97
CA THR A 369 -6.27 -11.14 7.55
C THR A 369 -7.46 -10.57 8.31
N SER A 370 -7.25 -10.14 9.55
CA SER A 370 -8.27 -9.48 10.37
C SER A 370 -7.64 -8.67 11.50
N ARG A 371 -8.39 -7.69 12.01
CA ARG A 371 -8.02 -6.87 13.17
C ARG A 371 -8.30 -7.56 14.52
N PHE A 372 -8.83 -8.77 14.51
CA PHE A 372 -9.36 -9.43 15.71
C PHE A 372 -8.31 -9.54 16.83
N TRP A 373 -7.11 -10.02 16.50
CA TRP A 373 -6.05 -10.18 17.50
C TRP A 373 -5.44 -8.85 17.93
N ASP A 374 -5.44 -7.81 17.08
CA ASP A 374 -5.06 -6.46 17.50
C ASP A 374 -6.02 -5.90 18.56
N VAL A 375 -7.33 -6.17 18.42
CA VAL A 375 -8.33 -5.79 19.43
C VAL A 375 -8.09 -6.55 20.73
N VAL A 376 -7.91 -7.88 20.64
CA VAL A 376 -7.73 -8.76 21.82
C VAL A 376 -6.47 -8.40 22.60
N PHE A 377 -5.36 -8.11 21.92
CA PHE A 377 -4.06 -7.83 22.54
C PHE A 377 -3.71 -6.35 22.65
N GLY A 378 -4.63 -5.45 22.27
CA GLY A 378 -4.48 -4.01 22.43
C GLY A 378 -3.40 -3.38 21.55
N THR A 379 -3.22 -3.87 20.31
CA THR A 379 -2.25 -3.35 19.33
C THR A 379 -2.95 -2.76 18.10
N GLN A 380 -4.14 -2.19 18.30
CA GLN A 380 -4.83 -1.52 17.21
C GLN A 380 -4.13 -0.23 16.82
N LEU A 381 -4.07 0.07 15.52
CA LEU A 381 -3.68 1.39 15.06
C LEU A 381 -4.63 2.44 15.64
N LEU A 382 -4.08 3.34 16.45
CA LEU A 382 -4.80 4.46 17.02
C LEU A 382 -4.91 5.59 15.98
N SER A 383 -5.82 6.53 16.22
CA SER A 383 -6.02 7.71 15.37
C SER A 383 -4.71 8.45 15.08
N ASP A 384 -4.60 9.00 13.87
CA ASP A 384 -3.38 9.57 13.27
C ASP A 384 -2.42 10.20 14.29
N PRO A 385 -1.23 9.60 14.52
CA PRO A 385 -0.22 10.18 15.40
C PRO A 385 0.23 11.55 14.84
N PRO A 386 0.66 12.47 15.70
CA PRO A 386 1.04 13.82 15.28
C PRO A 386 2.17 13.76 14.25
N LYS A 387 1.94 14.38 13.09
CA LYS A 387 2.94 14.56 12.05
C LYS A 387 3.90 15.70 12.43
N ILE A 388 5.18 15.57 12.08
CA ILE A 388 6.21 16.62 12.27
C ILE A 388 6.37 17.40 10.96
N GLN A 389 6.62 18.72 11.07
CA GLN A 389 6.88 19.63 9.94
C GLN A 389 8.32 19.57 9.42
#